data_AF-A0A934TMW7-F1
#
_entry.id   AF-A0A934TMW7-F1
#
_cell.length_a   1.000
_cell.length_b   1.000
_cell.length_c   1.000
_cell.angle_alpha   90.00
_cell.angle_beta   90.00
_cell.angle_gamma   90.00
#
_symmetry.space_group_name_H-M   'P 1'
#
loop_
_entity.id
_entity.type
_entity.pdbx_description
1 polymer ?
#
loop_
_entity_poly.entity_id
_entity_poly.type
_entity_poly.pdbx_seq_one_letter_code
_entity_poly.pdbx_strand_id
1 'polypeptide(L)' 'MPADLAPPPPALVAPCAAPVALPDRDATQAEVERWWGADRAALGDCAARHALLADWAAGQIAARP' A
#
# COMPACT_ATOMS: atom_id res chain seq x y z
N MET A 1 -20.40 8.69 -2.45
CA MET A 1 -19.01 9.19 -2.34
C MET A 1 -19.06 10.70 -2.55
N PRO A 2 -18.49 11.52 -1.66
CA PRO A 2 -18.55 12.97 -1.85
C PRO A 2 -17.81 13.28 -3.16
N ALA A 3 -18.53 13.86 -4.11
CA ALA A 3 -18.10 14.00 -5.51
C ALA A 3 -17.14 15.17 -5.75
N ASP A 4 -16.70 15.86 -4.70
CA ASP A 4 -16.13 17.22 -4.80
C ASP A 4 -14.66 17.35 -4.38
N LEU A 5 -13.97 16.25 -4.06
CA LEU A 5 -12.53 16.32 -3.81
C LEU A 5 -11.78 16.33 -5.14
N ALA A 6 -10.73 17.18 -5.24
CA ALA A 6 -9.84 17.10 -6.39
C ALA A 6 -9.22 15.69 -6.47
N PRO A 7 -8.83 15.18 -7.64
CA PRO A 7 -8.24 13.85 -7.74
C PRO A 7 -6.96 13.72 -6.89
N PRO A 8 -6.73 12.57 -6.21
CA PRO A 8 -5.49 12.35 -5.48
C PRO A 8 -4.30 12.22 -6.43
N PRO A 9 -3.07 12.51 -5.95
CA PRO A 9 -1.85 12.18 -6.69
C PRO A 9 -1.83 10.70 -7.10
N PRO A 10 -1.53 10.37 -8.38
CA PRO A 10 -1.60 8.99 -8.88
C PRO A 10 -0.77 7.98 -8.07
N ALA A 11 0.38 8.41 -7.53
CA ALA A 11 1.25 7.58 -6.71
C ALA A 11 0.56 7.08 -5.42
N LEU A 12 -0.40 7.83 -4.87
CA LEU A 12 -1.11 7.48 -3.63
C LEU A 12 -2.21 6.44 -3.84
N VAL A 13 -2.69 6.29 -5.07
CA VAL A 13 -3.75 5.33 -5.44
C VAL A 13 -3.24 4.16 -6.27
N ALA A 14 -1.93 4.08 -6.49
CA ALA A 14 -1.33 2.91 -7.11
C ALA A 14 -1.66 1.64 -6.29
N PRO A 15 -1.81 0.47 -6.93
CA PRO A 15 -2.12 -0.76 -6.22
C PRO A 15 -1.00 -1.15 -5.25
N CYS A 16 -1.34 -1.88 -4.19
CA CYS A 16 -0.35 -2.52 -3.34
C CYS A 16 0.24 -3.74 -4.04
N ALA A 17 1.50 -4.06 -3.74
CA ALA A 17 2.13 -5.25 -4.29
C ALA A 17 1.34 -6.48 -3.85
N ALA A 18 1.16 -7.43 -4.78
CA ALA A 18 0.62 -8.73 -4.43
C ALA A 18 1.63 -9.51 -3.59
N PRO A 19 1.18 -10.48 -2.77
CA PRO A 19 2.07 -11.41 -2.11
C PRO A 19 2.99 -12.12 -3.10
N VAL A 20 4.19 -12.48 -2.66
CA VAL A 20 5.10 -13.26 -3.50
C VAL A 20 4.48 -14.61 -3.88
N ALA A 21 4.64 -15.01 -5.14
CA ALA A 21 4.20 -16.33 -5.59
C ALA A 21 5.14 -17.41 -5.03
N LEU A 22 4.55 -18.41 -4.39
CA LEU A 22 5.29 -19.55 -3.84
C LEU A 22 5.38 -20.68 -4.88
N PRO A 23 6.53 -21.38 -4.98
CA PRO A 23 6.66 -22.52 -5.85
C PRO A 23 5.92 -23.74 -5.28
N ASP A 24 5.49 -24.66 -6.14
CA ASP A 24 4.86 -25.93 -5.74
C ASP A 24 5.92 -26.96 -5.33
N ARG A 25 6.60 -26.67 -4.22
CA ARG A 25 7.58 -27.55 -3.55
C ARG A 25 7.79 -27.09 -2.10
N ASP A 26 8.47 -27.92 -1.33
CA ASP A 26 8.90 -27.54 0.01
C ASP A 26 9.86 -26.34 -0.04
N ALA A 27 9.65 -25.44 0.91
CA ALA A 27 10.46 -24.26 1.13
C ALA A 27 11.54 -24.54 2.17
N THR A 28 12.74 -24.08 1.92
CA THR A 28 13.77 -24.00 2.96
C THR A 28 13.44 -22.86 3.93
N GLN A 29 13.94 -22.93 5.17
CA GLN A 29 13.78 -21.85 6.16
C GLN A 29 14.23 -20.49 5.60
N ALA A 30 15.37 -20.47 4.91
CA ALA A 30 15.91 -19.24 4.33
C ALA A 30 15.00 -18.66 3.22
N GLU A 31 14.30 -19.51 2.47
CA GLU A 31 13.31 -19.06 1.48
C GLU A 31 12.10 -18.43 2.14
N VAL A 32 11.55 -19.09 3.17
CA VAL A 32 10.43 -18.58 3.95
C VAL A 32 10.75 -17.20 4.51
N GLU A 33 11.90 -17.03 5.15
CA GLU A 33 12.32 -15.75 5.73
C GLU A 33 12.43 -14.64 4.69
N ARG A 34 12.97 -14.95 3.49
CA ARG A 34 13.07 -13.98 2.40
C ARG A 34 11.71 -13.57 1.86
N TRP A 35 10.84 -14.54 1.57
CA TRP A 35 9.51 -14.30 1.03
C TRP A 35 8.64 -13.52 2.02
N TRP A 36 8.64 -13.94 3.28
CA TRP A 36 7.94 -13.24 4.35
C TRP A 36 8.49 -11.82 4.54
N GLY A 37 9.82 -11.65 4.53
CA GLY A 37 10.46 -10.34 4.63
C GLY A 37 10.05 -9.39 3.50
N ALA A 38 9.99 -9.90 2.27
CA ALA A 38 9.56 -9.13 1.10
C ALA A 38 8.09 -8.69 1.23
N ASP A 39 7.17 -9.60 1.59
CA ASP A 39 5.76 -9.27 1.78
C ASP A 39 5.56 -8.26 2.92
N ARG A 40 6.29 -8.41 4.03
CA ARG A 40 6.22 -7.46 5.15
C ARG A 40 6.70 -6.07 4.78
N ALA A 41 7.78 -5.96 4.00
CA ALA A 41 8.26 -4.68 3.51
C ALA A 41 7.21 -4.02 2.60
N ALA A 42 6.65 -4.78 1.66
CA ALA A 42 5.60 -4.30 0.76
C ALA A 42 4.33 -3.85 1.49
N LEU A 43 3.93 -4.55 2.57
CA LEU A 43 2.82 -4.12 3.43
C LEU A 43 3.13 -2.82 4.17
N GLY A 44 4.37 -2.63 4.63
CA GLY A 44 4.82 -1.37 5.24
C GLY A 44 4.71 -0.19 4.28
N ASP A 45 5.20 -0.37 3.05
CA ASP A 45 5.12 0.66 2.00
C ASP A 45 3.67 0.98 1.63
N CYS A 46 2.83 -0.06 1.49
CA CYS A 46 1.39 0.08 1.24
C CYS A 46 0.69 0.86 2.37
N ALA A 47 1.01 0.55 3.63
CA ALA A 47 0.46 1.25 4.79
C ALA A 47 0.88 2.72 4.82
N ALA A 48 2.15 3.04 4.55
CA ALA A 48 2.65 4.41 4.48
C ALA A 48 1.91 5.22 3.41
N ARG A 49 1.70 4.62 2.23
CA ARG A 49 0.94 5.26 1.15
C ARG A 49 -0.53 5.51 1.51
N HIS A 50 -1.19 4.55 2.18
CA HIS A 50 -2.57 4.76 2.65
C HIS A 50 -2.66 5.86 3.71
N ALA A 51 -1.69 5.96 4.61
CA ALA A 51 -1.62 7.06 5.57
C ALA A 51 -1.51 8.41 4.85
N LEU A 52 -0.60 8.53 3.88
CA LEU A 52 -0.45 9.74 3.06
C LEU A 52 -1.72 10.09 2.27
N LEU A 53 -2.44 9.09 1.75
CA LEU A 53 -3.71 9.31 1.08
C LEU A 53 -4.79 9.84 2.03
N ALA A 54 -4.84 9.32 3.26
CA ALA A 54 -5.74 9.80 4.29
C ALA A 54 -5.42 11.25 4.70
N ASP A 55 -4.15 11.57 4.91
CA ASP A 55 -3.68 12.92 5.24
C ASP A 55 -4.01 13.92 4.12
N TRP A 56 -3.76 13.54 2.87
CA TRP A 56 -4.14 14.35 1.71
C TRP A 56 -5.66 14.63 1.67
N ALA A 57 -6.49 13.60 1.90
CA ALA A 57 -7.94 13.74 1.89
C ALA A 57 -8.42 14.65 3.05
N ALA A 58 -7.83 14.50 4.24
CA ALA A 58 -8.11 15.36 5.38
C ALA A 58 -7.78 16.83 5.08
N GLY A 59 -6.65 17.10 4.42
CA GLY A 59 -6.26 18.44 3.97
C GLY A 59 -7.27 19.06 3.00
N GLN A 60 -7.78 18.29 2.03
CA GLN A 60 -8.80 18.75 1.08
C GLN A 60 -10.14 19.05 1.76
N ILE A 61 -10.54 18.21 2.72
CA ILE A 61 -11.77 18.41 3.49
C ILE A 61 -11.68 19.68 4.34
N ALA A 62 -10.54 19.91 4.99
CA ALA A 62 -10.30 21.09 5.83
C ALA A 62 -10.20 22.40 5.03
N ALA A 63 -9.71 22.33 3.79
CA ALA A 63 -9.62 23.49 2.89
C ALA A 63 -10.93 23.83 2.17
N ARG A 64 -11.99 23.04 2.37
CA ARG A 64 -13.29 23.28 1.75
C ARG A 64 -13.98 24.50 2.42
N PRO A 65 -14.52 25.45 1.64
CA PRO A 65 -15.18 26.65 2.16
C PRO A 65 -16.49 26.35 2.90
#